data_AF-A0A9P7DLA4-F1
#
_entry.id   AF-A0A9P7DLA4-F1
#
_cell.length_a   1.000
_cell.length_b   1.000
_cell.length_c   1.000
_cell.angle_alpha   90.00
_cell.angle_beta   90.00
_cell.angle_gamma   90.00
#
_symmetry.space_group_name_H-M   'P 1'
#
loop_
_entity.id
_entity.type
_entity.pdbx_description
1 polymer ?
#
loop_
_entity_poly.entity_id
_entity_poly.type
_entity_poly.pdbx_seq_one_letter_code
_entity_poly.pdbx_strand_id
1 'polypeptide(L)'
;MQVELEARQQQGGQPQSQSQSQSQSQSLSQTLSGSTVSGSQSQTASGTASSFLSIPQSAPAGLLTITQPPQQSTSYFKIAQNQFITFGWNFSYILATPTHLTVSAVCENGNTYPVGPTNGIIPGTATSVVWDPYTYQTSHPNLPLAQAKYTLEIWADGGPDAVREPGVLTPNSALQFALYTPQAYTPITSGWSCAGCSSAVSQHIAHPTFIALIATLMVMFISGSALLRRI
;
A
#
# COMPACT_ATOMS: atom_id res chain seq x y z
N MET A 1 2.55 -21.29 53.05
CA MET A 1 2.71 -20.04 53.80
C MET A 1 2.66 -18.87 52.80
N GLN A 2 1.52 -18.26 52.47
CA GLN A 2 0.21 -18.29 53.12
C GLN A 2 0.25 -17.83 54.59
N VAL A 3 -0.01 -16.55 54.81
CA VAL A 3 -0.71 -16.05 56.00
C VAL A 3 -1.76 -15.07 55.48
N GLU A 4 -3.00 -15.35 55.85
CA GLU A 4 -4.20 -14.57 55.57
C GLU A 4 -4.59 -13.83 56.86
N LEU A 5 -5.24 -12.67 56.77
CA LEU A 5 -6.36 -12.32 57.66
C LEU A 5 -7.08 -11.02 57.23
N GLU A 6 -8.40 -11.01 57.40
CA GLU A 6 -9.30 -9.87 57.19
C GLU A 6 -9.70 -9.20 58.53
N ALA A 7 -10.00 -7.89 58.56
CA ALA A 7 -10.82 -7.28 59.62
C ALA A 7 -11.43 -5.88 59.27
N ARG A 8 -12.58 -5.92 58.60
CA ARG A 8 -13.71 -4.97 58.49
C ARG A 8 -13.79 -3.66 59.35
N GLN A 9 -14.24 -2.59 58.65
CA GLN A 9 -15.19 -1.51 59.08
C GLN A 9 -14.74 -0.54 60.21
N GLN A 10 -15.21 0.72 60.34
CA GLN A 10 -16.23 1.59 59.67
C GLN A 10 -15.84 3.09 59.91
N GLN A 11 -16.50 4.22 59.56
CA GLN A 11 -17.80 4.60 58.93
C GLN A 11 -17.74 6.05 58.37
N GLY A 12 -18.53 6.39 57.35
CA GLY A 12 -19.22 7.70 57.25
C GLY A 12 -18.65 8.81 56.33
N GLY A 13 -19.50 9.37 55.45
CA GLY A 13 -19.20 10.60 54.67
C GLY A 13 -19.73 10.62 53.23
N GLN A 14 -21.02 10.94 53.03
CA GLN A 14 -21.66 11.19 51.73
C GLN A 14 -22.37 12.58 51.79
N PRO A 15 -22.72 13.25 50.67
CA PRO A 15 -23.61 12.72 49.64
C PRO A 15 -23.16 12.92 48.18
N GLN A 16 -23.93 12.33 47.26
CA GLN A 16 -23.74 12.30 45.81
C GLN A 16 -24.97 12.94 45.13
N SER A 17 -24.82 13.47 43.91
CA SER A 17 -25.95 13.96 43.12
C SER A 17 -25.88 13.42 41.68
N GLN A 18 -26.89 12.64 41.31
CA GLN A 18 -27.18 12.21 39.94
C GLN A 18 -28.69 12.29 39.75
N SER A 19 -29.13 12.82 38.61
CA SER A 19 -30.54 12.99 38.28
C SER A 19 -30.86 12.23 37.01
N GLN A 20 -31.68 11.18 37.12
CA GLN A 20 -32.24 10.47 35.97
C GLN A 20 -33.58 11.10 35.58
N SER A 21 -33.80 11.33 34.29
CA SER A 21 -35.09 11.82 33.76
C SER A 21 -35.99 10.63 33.43
N GLN A 22 -37.18 10.56 34.04
CA GLN A 22 -38.21 9.60 33.67
C GLN A 22 -39.17 10.20 32.64
N SER A 23 -39.51 9.43 31.62
CA SER A 23 -40.55 9.77 30.64
C SER A 23 -41.94 9.46 31.22
N GLN A 24 -42.86 10.42 31.20
CA GLN A 24 -44.30 10.15 31.36
C GLN A 24 -45.09 10.79 30.22
N SER A 25 -45.87 9.97 29.54
CA SER A 25 -46.82 10.41 28.51
C SER A 25 -48.14 10.80 29.16
N GLN A 26 -48.63 12.01 28.90
CA GLN A 26 -50.01 12.39 29.19
C GLN A 26 -50.66 12.99 27.95
N SER A 27 -51.75 12.35 27.52
CA SER A 27 -52.60 12.82 26.42
C SER A 27 -53.76 13.63 26.99
N LEU A 28 -53.87 14.91 26.61
CA LEU A 28 -55.08 15.69 26.82
C LEU A 28 -55.55 16.27 25.48
N SER A 29 -56.70 15.79 25.01
CA SER A 29 -57.38 16.36 23.84
C SER A 29 -58.38 17.40 24.30
N GLN A 30 -58.30 18.62 23.76
CA GLN A 30 -59.37 19.61 23.88
C GLN A 30 -59.36 20.54 22.67
N THR A 31 -60.55 20.86 22.17
CA THR A 31 -60.76 21.51 20.87
C THR A 31 -61.66 22.72 21.08
N LEU A 32 -61.30 23.90 20.54
CA LEU A 32 -62.15 24.78 19.70
C LEU A 32 -61.62 26.22 19.58
N SER A 33 -61.77 26.77 18.37
CA SER A 33 -62.11 28.17 18.06
C SER A 33 -61.21 29.34 18.54
N GLY A 34 -60.13 29.58 17.79
CA GLY A 34 -60.07 30.71 16.84
C GLY A 34 -60.04 32.17 17.33
N SER A 35 -58.96 32.88 16.98
CA SER A 35 -58.99 34.27 16.48
C SER A 35 -57.66 34.64 15.81
N THR A 36 -57.68 35.60 14.88
CA THR A 36 -56.51 36.04 14.10
C THR A 36 -55.79 37.23 14.73
N VAL A 37 -54.48 37.13 14.95
CA VAL A 37 -53.60 38.29 15.20
C VAL A 37 -52.36 38.15 14.32
N SER A 38 -52.16 39.11 13.40
CA SER A 38 -50.91 39.20 12.63
C SER A 38 -49.84 39.86 13.48
N GLY A 39 -48.73 39.15 13.72
CA GLY A 39 -47.57 39.65 14.48
C GLY A 39 -46.28 39.51 13.69
N SER A 40 -46.00 40.44 12.78
CA SER A 40 -44.77 40.46 11.96
C SER A 40 -43.54 40.82 12.79
N GLN A 41 -43.04 39.88 13.59
CA GLN A 41 -41.75 40.01 14.27
C GLN A 41 -40.62 39.58 13.33
N SER A 42 -40.04 40.55 12.62
CA SER A 42 -38.82 40.37 11.83
C SER A 42 -37.59 40.22 12.75
N GLN A 43 -37.46 39.05 13.40
CA GLN A 43 -36.25 38.71 14.14
C GLN A 43 -35.13 38.40 13.14
N THR A 44 -34.22 39.36 12.93
CA THR A 44 -33.00 39.19 12.15
C THR A 44 -31.99 38.34 12.92
N ALA A 45 -32.28 37.03 13.03
CA ALA A 45 -31.36 36.04 13.54
C ALA A 45 -30.13 35.99 12.61
N SER A 46 -29.01 36.54 13.07
CA SER A 46 -27.71 36.43 12.40
C SER A 46 -27.15 35.03 12.62
N GLY A 47 -27.83 34.02 12.08
CA GLY A 47 -27.38 32.63 12.13
C GLY A 47 -26.13 32.46 11.29
N THR A 48 -25.09 31.88 11.89
CA THR A 48 -23.92 31.39 11.15
C THR A 48 -24.39 30.47 10.04
N ALA A 49 -24.21 30.88 8.79
CA ALA A 49 -24.68 30.14 7.63
C ALA A 49 -23.82 28.86 7.43
N SER A 50 -24.18 27.79 8.14
CA SER A 50 -23.72 26.44 7.83
C SER A 50 -24.22 26.08 6.43
N SER A 51 -23.32 26.17 5.44
CA SER A 51 -23.63 25.89 4.04
C SER A 51 -23.87 24.40 3.84
N PHE A 52 -25.10 23.95 4.06
CA PHE A 52 -25.52 22.58 3.80
C PHE A 52 -25.33 22.26 2.31
N LEU A 53 -24.35 21.42 2.00
CA LEU A 53 -24.10 20.94 0.64
C LEU A 53 -25.25 20.01 0.22
N SER A 54 -26.26 20.57 -0.44
CA SER A 54 -27.38 19.81 -1.00
C SER A 54 -26.93 19.06 -2.26
N ILE A 55 -26.40 17.85 -2.08
CA ILE A 55 -25.98 16.99 -3.18
C ILE A 55 -27.23 16.30 -3.76
N PRO A 56 -27.55 16.50 -5.05
CA PRO A 56 -28.71 15.88 -5.66
C PRO A 56 -28.50 14.37 -5.78
N GLN A 57 -29.52 13.58 -5.44
CA GLN A 57 -29.46 12.11 -5.48
C GLN A 57 -29.28 11.52 -6.90
N SER A 58 -29.44 12.35 -7.93
CA SER A 58 -29.11 12.02 -9.33
C SER A 58 -27.65 12.23 -9.71
N ALA A 59 -26.81 12.78 -8.81
CA ALA A 59 -25.38 12.91 -9.07
C ALA A 59 -24.71 11.52 -9.12
N PRO A 60 -23.77 11.28 -10.06
CA PRO A 60 -22.89 10.12 -9.96
C PRO A 60 -22.04 10.19 -8.68
N ALA A 61 -21.58 9.02 -8.22
CA ALA A 61 -20.58 8.97 -7.15
C ALA A 61 -19.25 9.55 -7.64
N GLY A 62 -18.50 10.14 -6.71
CA GLY A 62 -17.15 10.62 -6.96
C GLY A 62 -16.21 9.47 -7.31
N LEU A 63 -15.31 9.72 -8.26
CA LEU A 63 -14.34 8.77 -8.76
C LEU A 63 -12.93 9.36 -8.71
N LEU A 64 -11.96 8.51 -8.39
CA LEU A 64 -10.53 8.75 -8.57
C LEU A 64 -10.07 7.90 -9.75
N THR A 65 -9.33 8.51 -10.69
CA THR A 65 -8.70 7.80 -11.82
C THR A 65 -7.19 8.02 -11.78
N ILE A 66 -6.43 6.93 -11.72
CA ILE A 66 -4.96 6.95 -11.65
C ILE A 66 -4.39 7.47 -12.98
N THR A 67 -3.52 8.47 -12.89
CA THR A 67 -2.79 9.07 -14.03
C THR A 67 -1.31 8.70 -14.02
N GLN A 68 -0.74 8.38 -12.86
CA GLN A 68 0.65 7.96 -12.72
C GLN A 68 0.78 6.82 -11.67
N PRO A 69 1.50 5.73 -11.99
CA PRO A 69 2.07 5.40 -13.29
C PRO A 69 0.99 5.00 -14.32
N PRO A 70 1.30 4.95 -15.64
CA PRO A 70 0.36 4.54 -16.67
C PRO A 70 -0.09 3.08 -16.48
N GLN A 71 -1.41 2.85 -16.38
CA GLN A 71 -1.99 1.51 -16.14
C GLN A 71 -1.95 0.55 -17.36
N GLN A 72 -1.22 0.89 -18.42
CA GLN A 72 -1.09 0.06 -19.62
C GLN A 72 -0.26 -1.22 -19.39
N SER A 73 0.54 -1.25 -18.32
CA SER A 73 1.36 -2.40 -17.91
C SER A 73 1.70 -2.29 -16.42
N THR A 74 1.92 -3.43 -15.75
CA THR A 74 2.43 -3.45 -14.37
C THR A 74 3.71 -2.64 -14.27
N SER A 75 3.72 -1.63 -13.39
CA SER A 75 4.91 -0.80 -13.15
C SER A 75 5.81 -1.42 -12.09
N TYR A 76 7.12 -1.42 -12.33
CA TYR A 76 8.13 -2.01 -11.45
C TYR A 76 8.97 -0.92 -10.80
N PHE A 77 9.03 -0.90 -9.47
CA PHE A 77 9.76 0.11 -8.70
C PHE A 77 10.85 -0.52 -7.82
N LYS A 78 11.99 0.17 -7.75
CA LYS A 78 13.21 -0.28 -7.10
C LYS A 78 13.27 0.21 -5.65
N ILE A 79 13.38 -0.71 -4.69
CA ILE A 79 13.62 -0.37 -3.28
C ILE A 79 15.11 0.00 -3.12
N ALA A 80 15.45 1.28 -3.24
CA ALA A 80 16.81 1.81 -3.02
C ALA A 80 16.81 3.30 -2.67
N GLN A 81 17.94 3.78 -2.14
CA GLN A 81 18.18 5.19 -1.84
C GLN A 81 17.88 6.09 -3.06
N ASN A 82 17.23 7.23 -2.80
CA ASN A 82 16.80 8.21 -3.81
C ASN A 82 15.91 7.63 -4.94
N GLN A 83 15.18 6.53 -4.71
CA GLN A 83 14.19 5.98 -5.64
C GLN A 83 12.76 6.24 -5.13
N PHE A 84 12.32 7.50 -5.29
CA PHE A 84 10.97 7.92 -4.92
C PHE A 84 9.93 7.43 -5.92
N ILE A 85 8.85 6.83 -5.43
CA ILE A 85 7.70 6.41 -6.23
C ILE A 85 6.67 7.54 -6.17
N THR A 86 6.22 8.03 -7.33
CA THR A 86 5.14 9.02 -7.41
C THR A 86 3.89 8.35 -7.95
N PHE A 87 2.83 8.35 -7.13
CA PHE A 87 1.48 7.99 -7.56
C PHE A 87 0.69 9.27 -7.81
N GLY A 88 -0.09 9.31 -8.89
CA GLY A 88 -0.86 10.48 -9.31
C GLY A 88 -2.23 10.07 -9.84
N TRP A 89 -3.21 10.95 -9.67
CA TRP A 89 -4.59 10.73 -10.07
C TRP A 89 -5.32 12.03 -10.39
N ASN A 90 -6.51 11.89 -10.98
CA ASN A 90 -7.47 12.96 -11.17
C ASN A 90 -8.81 12.58 -10.52
N PHE A 91 -9.55 13.59 -10.06
CA PHE A 91 -10.87 13.44 -9.46
C PHE A 91 -11.97 13.80 -10.46
N SER A 92 -13.03 13.02 -10.47
CA SER A 92 -14.25 13.29 -11.23
C SER A 92 -15.48 13.14 -10.32
N TYR A 93 -16.50 13.97 -10.54
CA TYR A 93 -17.81 13.90 -9.87
C TYR A 93 -17.81 14.05 -8.34
N ILE A 94 -16.73 14.53 -7.72
CA ILE A 94 -16.70 14.85 -6.29
C ILE A 94 -17.46 16.16 -6.05
N LEU A 95 -18.43 16.11 -5.13
CA LEU A 95 -19.24 17.25 -4.66
C LEU A 95 -19.12 17.40 -3.13
N ALA A 96 -18.92 16.31 -2.40
CA ALA A 96 -18.44 16.31 -1.02
C ALA A 96 -16.91 16.13 -1.04
N THR A 97 -16.15 17.22 -0.86
CA THR A 97 -14.69 17.14 -0.73
C THR A 97 -14.35 16.39 0.57
N PRO A 98 -13.57 15.29 0.52
CA PRO A 98 -13.18 14.57 1.73
C PRO A 98 -12.20 15.40 2.57
N THR A 99 -12.06 15.09 3.87
CA THR A 99 -11.11 15.83 4.73
C THR A 99 -9.68 15.34 4.52
N HIS A 100 -9.54 14.02 4.36
CA HIS A 100 -8.28 13.32 4.10
C HIS A 100 -8.50 12.18 3.12
N LEU A 101 -7.42 11.74 2.48
CA LEU A 101 -7.34 10.46 1.79
C LEU A 101 -6.41 9.55 2.60
N THR A 102 -6.75 8.28 2.69
CA THR A 102 -5.81 7.24 3.11
C THR A 102 -5.32 6.51 1.87
N VAL A 103 -4.00 6.40 1.72
CA VAL A 103 -3.32 5.68 0.63
C VAL A 103 -2.53 4.53 1.22
N SER A 104 -2.84 3.31 0.78
CA SER A 104 -2.20 2.08 1.23
C SER A 104 -1.76 1.21 0.07
N ALA A 105 -0.70 0.45 0.26
CA ALA A 105 -0.22 -0.57 -0.66
C ALA A 105 -0.49 -1.95 -0.05
N VAL A 106 -1.48 -2.67 -0.58
CA VAL A 106 -1.82 -4.04 -0.15
C VAL A 106 -1.00 -5.02 -0.97
N CYS A 107 -0.14 -5.79 -0.32
CA CYS A 107 0.72 -6.78 -0.94
C CYS A 107 -0.03 -8.10 -1.23
N GLU A 108 0.40 -8.85 -2.25
CA GLU A 108 -0.09 -10.22 -2.52
C GLU A 108 0.08 -11.20 -1.32
N ASN A 109 0.89 -10.86 -0.31
CA ASN A 109 1.04 -11.65 0.93
C ASN A 109 0.03 -11.29 2.05
N GLY A 110 -0.87 -10.33 1.83
CA GLY A 110 -1.87 -9.87 2.80
C GLY A 110 -1.40 -8.76 3.75
N ASN A 111 -0.13 -8.33 3.70
CA ASN A 111 0.32 -7.16 4.46
C ASN A 111 -0.07 -5.86 3.76
N THR A 112 -0.62 -4.91 4.53
CA THR A 112 -0.92 -3.55 4.08
C THR A 112 0.14 -2.58 4.58
N TYR A 113 0.67 -1.75 3.68
CA TYR A 113 1.75 -0.81 3.97
C TYR A 113 1.28 0.64 3.69
N PRO A 114 1.49 1.59 4.62
CA PRO A 114 1.08 2.99 4.42
C PRO A 114 1.96 3.70 3.38
N VAL A 115 1.33 4.45 2.48
CA VAL A 115 2.00 5.10 1.34
C VAL A 115 2.12 6.61 1.56
N GLY A 116 3.25 7.18 1.15
CA GLY A 116 3.55 8.61 1.27
C GLY A 116 4.30 9.00 2.55
N PRO A 117 4.52 10.32 2.76
CA PRO A 117 5.35 10.83 3.85
C PRO A 117 4.64 10.85 5.21
N THR A 118 3.31 10.84 5.23
CA THR A 118 2.47 11.09 6.41
C THR A 118 1.71 9.83 6.81
N ASN A 119 2.43 8.70 6.81
CA ASN A 119 1.93 7.38 7.26
C ASN A 119 0.57 6.98 6.62
N GLY A 120 0.43 7.16 5.30
CA GLY A 120 -0.78 6.85 4.54
C GLY A 120 -1.79 8.00 4.43
N ILE A 121 -1.78 8.97 5.36
CA ILE A 121 -2.84 9.99 5.45
C ILE A 121 -2.39 11.29 4.76
N ILE A 122 -3.10 11.71 3.72
CA ILE A 122 -2.82 12.94 2.94
C ILE A 122 -4.07 13.84 2.84
N PRO A 123 -3.95 15.13 2.48
CA PRO A 123 -5.09 16.02 2.36
C PRO A 123 -6.14 15.54 1.36
N GLY A 124 -7.43 15.73 1.65
CA GLY A 124 -8.54 15.28 0.79
C GLY A 124 -8.52 15.79 -0.65
N THR A 125 -7.86 16.92 -0.90
CA THR A 125 -7.70 17.54 -2.22
C THR A 125 -6.41 17.14 -2.96
N ALA A 126 -5.57 16.28 -2.38
CA ALA A 126 -4.32 15.86 -3.00
C ALA A 126 -4.58 15.03 -4.26
N THR A 127 -3.88 15.37 -5.36
CA THR A 127 -3.93 14.66 -6.65
C THR A 127 -2.72 13.76 -6.89
N SER A 128 -1.79 13.68 -5.93
CA SER A 128 -0.57 12.87 -6.02
C SER A 128 0.05 12.66 -4.65
N VAL A 129 0.78 11.55 -4.49
CA VAL A 129 1.62 11.29 -3.33
C VAL A 129 2.98 10.73 -3.75
N VAL A 130 4.04 11.16 -3.06
CA VAL A 130 5.41 10.68 -3.25
C VAL A 130 5.77 9.78 -2.06
N TRP A 131 6.23 8.57 -2.33
CA TRP A 131 6.58 7.55 -1.34
C TRP A 131 8.04 7.12 -1.48
N ASP A 132 8.72 6.95 -0.35
CA ASP A 132 10.07 6.40 -0.27
C ASP A 132 10.02 4.99 0.34
N PRO A 133 10.01 3.93 -0.48
CA PRO A 133 9.97 2.56 0.03
C PRO A 133 11.27 2.17 0.77
N TYR A 134 12.40 2.81 0.44
CA TYR A 134 13.69 2.51 1.07
C TYR A 134 13.76 3.08 2.49
N THR A 135 13.36 4.35 2.68
CA THR A 135 13.27 4.96 4.01
C THR A 135 12.21 4.25 4.85
N TYR A 136 11.05 3.92 4.26
CA TYR A 136 10.00 3.15 4.95
C TYR A 136 10.51 1.78 5.46
N GLN A 137 11.20 1.01 4.61
CA GLN A 137 11.76 -0.28 5.01
C GLN A 137 12.86 -0.13 6.06
N THR A 138 13.65 0.94 5.98
CA THR A 138 14.74 1.21 6.94
C THR A 138 14.20 1.57 8.33
N SER A 139 13.06 2.27 8.43
CA SER A 139 12.40 2.57 9.70
C SER A 139 11.54 1.42 10.26
N HIS A 140 11.16 0.44 9.44
CA HIS A 140 10.30 -0.68 9.83
C HIS A 140 10.96 -2.06 9.62
N PRO A 141 12.10 -2.37 10.27
CA PRO A 141 12.82 -3.62 10.08
C PRO A 141 12.02 -4.88 10.46
N ASN A 142 10.98 -4.73 11.29
CA ASN A 142 10.09 -5.81 11.71
C ASN A 142 9.01 -6.15 10.66
N LEU A 143 8.77 -5.27 9.69
CA LEU A 143 7.78 -5.45 8.62
C LEU A 143 8.39 -4.98 7.28
N PRO A 144 9.39 -5.71 6.74
CA PRO A 144 10.03 -5.34 5.48
C PRO A 144 9.03 -5.38 4.31
N LEU A 145 9.32 -4.61 3.25
CA LEU A 145 8.59 -4.69 1.99
C LEU A 145 8.96 -6.00 1.28
N ALA A 146 7.94 -6.74 0.84
CA ALA A 146 8.12 -7.95 0.06
C ALA A 146 8.45 -7.62 -1.40
N GLN A 147 9.21 -8.50 -2.06
CA GLN A 147 9.47 -8.42 -3.49
C GLN A 147 8.34 -9.12 -4.25
N ALA A 148 7.18 -8.48 -4.30
CA ALA A 148 5.91 -9.01 -4.82
C ALA A 148 5.12 -7.91 -5.56
N LYS A 149 3.92 -8.24 -6.05
CA LYS A 149 2.98 -7.19 -6.49
C LYS A 149 2.20 -6.60 -5.32
N TYR A 150 1.73 -5.39 -5.55
CA TYR A 150 0.97 -4.55 -4.64
C TYR A 150 -0.20 -3.91 -5.39
N THR A 151 -1.37 -3.91 -4.78
CA THR A 151 -2.50 -3.07 -5.17
C THR A 151 -2.39 -1.74 -4.42
N LEU A 152 -2.47 -0.61 -5.12
CA LEU A 152 -2.63 0.68 -4.48
C LEU A 152 -4.12 0.89 -4.18
N GLU A 153 -4.45 1.03 -2.90
CA GLU A 153 -5.78 1.34 -2.43
C GLU A 153 -5.84 2.79 -1.92
N ILE A 154 -6.86 3.53 -2.35
CA ILE A 154 -7.09 4.92 -1.98
C ILE A 154 -8.55 5.08 -1.55
N TRP A 155 -8.78 5.60 -0.34
CA TRP A 155 -10.12 5.86 0.19
C TRP A 155 -10.19 7.18 0.97
N ALA A 156 -11.42 7.65 1.21
CA ALA A 156 -11.74 8.88 1.94
C ALA A 156 -12.20 8.57 3.39
N ASP A 157 -12.77 9.57 4.08
CA ASP A 157 -13.29 9.48 5.44
C ASP A 157 -14.22 8.28 5.73
N GLY A 158 -14.86 7.69 4.70
CA GLY A 158 -15.74 6.52 4.81
C GLY A 158 -15.03 5.15 4.91
N GLY A 159 -13.71 5.08 4.80
CA GLY A 159 -12.95 3.82 4.87
C GLY A 159 -12.86 3.06 3.53
N PRO A 160 -12.16 1.90 3.50
CA PRO A 160 -11.93 1.12 2.28
C PRO A 160 -13.21 0.45 1.75
N ASP A 161 -14.13 0.06 2.64
CA ASP A 161 -15.42 -0.56 2.31
C ASP A 161 -16.58 0.47 2.20
N ALA A 162 -16.27 1.74 1.94
CA ALA A 162 -17.26 2.82 1.92
C ALA A 162 -18.40 2.56 0.92
N VAL A 163 -19.64 2.74 1.37
CA VAL A 163 -20.84 2.62 0.53
C VAL A 163 -20.82 3.71 -0.56
N ARG A 164 -21.19 3.33 -1.79
CA ARG A 164 -21.15 4.23 -2.95
C ARG A 164 -22.27 5.28 -2.91
N GLU A 165 -21.94 6.47 -2.42
CA GLU A 165 -22.86 7.62 -2.30
C GLU A 165 -22.70 8.66 -3.42
N PRO A 166 -23.78 9.40 -3.78
CA PRO A 166 -23.72 10.45 -4.80
C PRO A 166 -22.77 11.58 -4.37
N GLY A 167 -21.88 12.02 -5.26
CA GLY A 167 -20.94 13.11 -4.99
C GLY A 167 -19.81 12.80 -3.99
N VAL A 168 -19.76 11.62 -3.37
CA VAL A 168 -18.72 11.19 -2.41
C VAL A 168 -17.68 10.32 -3.13
N LEU A 169 -16.40 10.39 -2.74
CA LEU A 169 -15.35 9.57 -3.34
C LEU A 169 -15.58 8.07 -3.07
N THR A 170 -15.73 7.30 -4.15
CA THR A 170 -15.70 5.82 -4.12
C THR A 170 -14.24 5.35 -3.94
N PRO A 171 -13.96 4.38 -3.04
CA PRO A 171 -12.64 3.77 -2.91
C PRO A 171 -12.09 3.24 -4.24
N ASN A 172 -10.78 3.39 -4.46
CA ASN A 172 -10.09 2.96 -5.67
C ASN A 172 -9.01 1.91 -5.34
N SER A 173 -9.04 0.77 -6.04
CA SER A 173 -8.04 -0.31 -5.98
C SER A 173 -7.50 -0.68 -7.37
N ALA A 174 -7.53 0.28 -8.31
CA ALA A 174 -7.36 0.01 -9.73
C ALA A 174 -5.90 -0.11 -10.19
N LEU A 175 -4.93 0.38 -9.42
CA LEU A 175 -3.51 0.31 -9.78
C LEU A 175 -2.84 -0.90 -9.14
N GLN A 176 -2.16 -1.70 -9.97
CA GLN A 176 -1.21 -2.71 -9.53
C GLN A 176 0.22 -2.34 -9.95
N PHE A 177 1.15 -2.49 -9.02
CA PHE A 177 2.58 -2.28 -9.23
C PHE A 177 3.38 -3.40 -8.56
N ALA A 178 4.68 -3.48 -8.82
CA ALA A 178 5.57 -4.46 -8.20
C ALA A 178 6.80 -3.78 -7.60
N LEU A 179 7.26 -4.28 -6.45
CA LEU A 179 8.49 -3.82 -5.81
C LEU A 179 9.60 -4.87 -5.95
N TYR A 180 10.83 -4.40 -6.16
CA TYR A 180 12.01 -5.27 -6.18
C TYR A 180 13.20 -4.63 -5.50
N THR A 181 14.03 -5.46 -4.86
CA THR A 181 15.27 -5.05 -4.21
C THR A 181 16.43 -5.33 -5.18
N PRO A 182 17.29 -4.35 -5.49
CA PRO A 182 18.45 -4.60 -6.33
C PRO A 182 19.43 -5.53 -5.61
N GLN A 183 20.02 -6.49 -6.32
CA GLN A 183 21.25 -7.11 -5.84
C GLN A 183 22.40 -6.10 -5.86
N ALA A 184 23.30 -6.22 -4.88
CA ALA A 184 24.54 -5.46 -4.88
C ALA A 184 25.42 -5.88 -6.07
N TYR A 185 26.06 -4.92 -6.73
CA TYR A 185 26.96 -5.20 -7.85
C TYR A 185 28.26 -5.83 -7.34
N THR A 186 28.48 -7.10 -7.66
CA THR A 186 29.78 -7.76 -7.51
C THR A 186 30.67 -7.39 -8.70
N PRO A 187 31.81 -6.70 -8.48
CA PRO A 187 32.70 -6.33 -9.58
C PRO A 187 33.39 -7.58 -10.12
N ILE A 188 33.66 -7.62 -11.44
CA ILE A 188 34.31 -8.77 -12.08
C ILE A 188 35.68 -9.13 -11.46
N THR A 189 36.35 -8.16 -10.83
CA THR A 189 37.59 -8.35 -10.06
C THR A 189 37.42 -9.15 -8.76
N SER A 190 36.21 -9.37 -8.26
CA SER A 190 35.94 -10.24 -7.10
C SER A 190 35.94 -11.74 -7.43
N GLY A 191 36.66 -12.14 -8.49
CA GLY A 191 36.92 -13.55 -8.81
C GLY A 191 35.77 -14.31 -9.49
N TRP A 192 34.86 -13.63 -10.21
CA TRP A 192 33.83 -14.34 -10.99
C TRP A 192 34.43 -15.03 -12.22
N SER A 193 34.93 -16.25 -12.03
CA SER A 193 35.35 -17.13 -13.11
C SER A 193 34.15 -17.89 -13.69
N CYS A 194 33.74 -17.50 -14.89
CA CYS A 194 32.75 -18.23 -15.66
C CYS A 194 33.23 -19.67 -15.95
N ALA A 195 32.69 -20.66 -15.22
CA ALA A 195 33.10 -22.06 -15.31
C ALA A 195 32.99 -22.66 -16.73
N GLY A 196 32.08 -22.14 -17.56
CA GLY A 196 31.96 -22.52 -18.98
C GLY A 196 32.91 -21.78 -19.92
N CYS A 197 33.40 -20.58 -19.58
CA CYS A 197 34.11 -19.72 -20.53
C CYS A 197 35.56 -20.16 -20.79
N SER A 198 36.18 -20.90 -19.85
CA SER A 198 37.48 -21.56 -20.06
C SER A 198 37.34 -23.02 -20.52
N SER A 199 36.13 -23.50 -20.82
CA SER A 199 35.86 -24.92 -21.06
C SER A 199 36.37 -25.46 -22.41
N ALA A 200 36.83 -24.58 -23.31
CA ALA A 200 37.37 -24.95 -24.63
C ALA A 200 38.54 -25.95 -24.57
N VAL A 201 39.33 -25.99 -23.49
CA VAL A 201 40.35 -27.03 -23.29
C VAL A 201 39.83 -28.24 -22.51
N SER A 202 38.87 -28.06 -21.59
CA SER A 202 38.41 -29.14 -20.71
C SER A 202 37.35 -30.05 -21.35
N GLN A 203 36.58 -29.57 -22.34
CA GLN A 203 35.61 -30.39 -23.07
C GLN A 203 36.29 -31.36 -24.06
N HIS A 204 37.50 -31.06 -24.52
CA HIS A 204 38.23 -31.93 -25.45
C HIS A 204 38.94 -33.11 -24.78
N ILE A 205 39.32 -32.99 -23.50
CA ILE A 205 39.96 -34.08 -22.72
C ILE A 205 38.98 -35.25 -22.50
N ALA A 206 37.69 -34.99 -22.39
CA ALA A 206 36.65 -36.01 -22.19
C ALA A 206 36.10 -36.62 -23.50
N HIS A 207 36.45 -36.06 -24.67
CA HIS A 207 35.89 -36.51 -25.95
C HIS A 207 36.79 -37.59 -26.60
N PRO A 208 36.26 -38.80 -26.92
CA PRO A 208 37.09 -39.94 -27.31
C PRO A 208 37.88 -39.74 -28.61
N THR A 209 37.47 -38.79 -29.47
CA THR A 209 38.20 -38.43 -30.69
C THR A 209 39.58 -37.81 -30.42
N PHE A 210 39.78 -37.15 -29.28
CA PHE A 210 41.08 -36.55 -28.94
C PHE A 210 42.11 -37.61 -28.58
N ILE A 211 41.69 -38.64 -27.82
CA ILE A 211 42.51 -39.82 -27.51
C ILE A 211 42.86 -40.58 -28.80
N ALA A 212 41.89 -40.75 -29.71
CA ALA A 212 42.13 -41.38 -31.00
C ALA A 212 43.16 -40.62 -31.86
N LEU A 213 43.06 -39.28 -31.95
CA LEU A 213 44.01 -38.44 -32.68
C LEU A 213 45.45 -38.57 -32.14
N ILE A 214 45.63 -38.53 -30.82
CA ILE A 214 46.95 -38.69 -30.19
C ILE A 214 47.53 -40.09 -30.49
N ALA A 215 46.69 -41.14 -30.40
CA ALA A 215 47.11 -42.51 -30.70
C ALA A 215 47.54 -42.68 -32.16
N THR A 216 46.77 -42.15 -33.13
CA THR A 216 47.13 -42.20 -34.55
C THR A 216 48.44 -41.45 -34.84
N LEU A 217 48.64 -40.28 -34.24
CA LEU A 217 49.86 -39.48 -34.42
C LEU A 217 51.10 -40.19 -33.87
N MET A 218 51.00 -40.82 -32.69
CA MET A 218 52.05 -41.68 -32.13
C MET A 218 52.40 -42.86 -33.06
N VAL A 219 51.38 -43.57 -33.58
CA VAL A 219 51.60 -44.72 -34.49
C VAL A 219 52.29 -44.28 -35.79
N MET A 220 51.90 -43.14 -36.36
CA MET A 220 52.59 -42.57 -37.53
C MET A 220 54.05 -42.21 -37.24
N PHE A 221 54.34 -41.62 -36.08
CA PHE A 221 55.71 -41.23 -35.70
C PHE A 221 56.63 -42.43 -35.44
N ILE A 222 56.10 -43.49 -34.81
CA ILE A 222 56.81 -44.76 -34.59
C ILE A 222 57.03 -45.49 -35.93
N SER A 223 56.03 -45.51 -36.82
CA SER A 223 56.17 -46.12 -38.15
C SER A 223 57.18 -45.38 -39.03
N GLY A 224 57.13 -44.05 -39.07
CA GLY A 224 58.08 -43.23 -39.83
C GLY A 224 59.52 -43.36 -39.32
N SER A 225 59.72 -43.37 -38.00
CA SER A 225 61.05 -43.54 -37.39
C SER A 225 61.60 -44.98 -37.52
N ALA A 226 60.75 -45.99 -37.71
CA ALA A 226 61.18 -47.34 -38.07
C ALA A 226 61.64 -47.44 -39.54
N LEU A 227 60.98 -46.73 -40.46
CA LEU A 227 61.37 -46.67 -41.87
C LEU A 227 62.69 -45.88 -42.06
N LEU A 228 62.84 -44.75 -41.37
CA LEU A 228 64.07 -43.92 -41.39
C LEU A 228 65.30 -44.59 -40.73
N ARG A 229 65.16 -45.76 -40.11
CA ARG A 229 66.26 -46.58 -39.58
C ARG A 229 66.57 -47.81 -40.46
N ARG A 230 65.95 -47.91 -41.64
CA ARG A 230 66.05 -49.07 -42.54
C ARG A 230 66.51 -48.72 -43.96
N ILE A 231 67.10 -47.53 -44.09
CA ILE A 231 67.84 -46.98 -45.23
C ILE A 231 69.21 -46.55 -44.67
#